data_AF-A0A0C2DXV5-F1
#
_entry.id   AF-A0A0C2DXV5-F1
#
_cell.length_a   1.000
_cell.length_b   1.000
_cell.length_c   1.000
_cell.angle_alpha   90.00
_cell.angle_beta   90.00
_cell.angle_gamma   90.00
#
_symmetry.space_group_name_H-M   'P 1'
#
loop_
_entity.id
_entity.type
_entity.pdbx_description
1 polymer ?
#
loop_
_entity_poly.entity_id
_entity_poly.type
_entity_poly.pdbx_seq_one_letter_code
_entity_poly.pdbx_strand_id
1 'polypeptide(L)'
;MSYLKLNEAFGDLARACNVRVITWRKLSTNRESLGAEAKKTEPLMRQVFVTADYVAEDPERFERNIYLLRKQAVNNMAKQSVDCYICSLSTTTMVYKGQFNTHQLYLYYDDLRNPDFITHIALVHSRFSTNTLPSWSRAQPNRVVRIEQTNTTASLTESDVFVDDASRKFTSHTLTVVLTGSQMLHEGRESEDGVRKNFGSLLIWTFENDEMVAHNGEINTLRGNINLMRAREGVMSSSLYKDDLLKLYPVVEEGLTDSGCFDNVCEFLVKAGQRSLPEAAMTMVPEAWEKDDEMDHDKRAFYRWAAMAMEPWDGPALLAFCDGRYVGAILDRNGLRPARYYLTADDHLYLSSEVGVNDHDVESIVKKVCEILLLNLNFIRTHHRTRNEKEGEINE
;
A
#
# COMPACT_ATOMS: atom_id res chain seq x y z
N MET A 1 -13.17 4.45 25.04
CA MET A 1 -11.92 4.20 25.80
C MET A 1 -11.08 5.48 25.76
N SER A 2 -10.41 5.89 26.85
CA SER A 2 -9.56 7.09 26.81
C SER A 2 -8.29 6.81 26.00
N TYR A 3 -7.73 7.83 25.34
CA TYR A 3 -6.49 7.74 24.57
C TYR A 3 -5.34 7.08 25.34
N LEU A 4 -5.21 7.39 26.63
CA LEU A 4 -4.17 6.80 27.50
C LEU A 4 -4.27 5.28 27.58
N LYS A 5 -5.49 4.75 27.76
CA LYS A 5 -5.72 3.30 27.83
C LYS A 5 -5.41 2.62 26.49
N LEU A 6 -5.69 3.30 25.37
CA LEU A 6 -5.34 2.77 24.05
C LEU A 6 -3.82 2.69 23.88
N ASN A 7 -3.08 3.75 24.25
CA ASN A 7 -1.62 3.75 24.19
C ASN A 7 -1.00 2.65 25.06
N GLU A 8 -1.53 2.43 26.26
CA GLU A 8 -1.11 1.32 27.13
C GLU A 8 -1.39 -0.03 26.47
N ALA A 9 -2.60 -0.26 25.96
CA ALA A 9 -2.97 -1.49 25.28
C ALA A 9 -2.13 -1.75 24.01
N PHE A 10 -1.84 -0.72 23.21
CA PHE A 10 -0.94 -0.85 22.07
C PHE A 10 0.50 -1.16 22.53
N GLY A 11 0.97 -0.52 23.61
CA GLY A 11 2.27 -0.80 24.21
C GLY A 11 2.40 -2.23 24.74
N ASP A 12 1.33 -2.78 25.31
CA ASP A 12 1.27 -4.17 25.77
C ASP A 12 1.35 -5.15 24.59
N LEU A 13 0.59 -4.88 23.52
CA LEU A 13 0.64 -5.68 22.29
C LEU A 13 2.01 -5.59 21.61
N ALA A 14 2.63 -4.41 21.57
CA ALA A 14 3.97 -4.23 21.04
C ALA A 14 4.97 -5.11 21.81
N ARG A 15 4.95 -5.05 23.15
CA ARG A 15 5.80 -5.89 24.00
C ARG A 15 5.56 -7.38 23.78
N ALA A 16 4.31 -7.80 23.65
CA ALA A 16 3.95 -9.18 23.34
C ALA A 16 4.47 -9.65 21.96
N CYS A 17 4.66 -8.72 21.03
CA CYS A 17 5.27 -8.97 19.71
C CYS A 17 6.79 -8.74 19.69
N ASN A 18 7.44 -8.59 20.85
CA ASN A 18 8.88 -8.26 20.97
C ASN A 18 9.28 -6.92 20.31
N VAL A 19 8.37 -5.96 20.29
CA VAL A 19 8.57 -4.60 19.78
C VAL A 19 8.40 -3.59 20.92
N ARG A 20 9.16 -2.50 20.90
CA ARG A 20 9.10 -1.43 21.89
C ARG A 20 8.64 -0.13 21.25
N VAL A 21 7.68 0.53 21.90
CA VAL A 21 7.30 1.90 21.55
C VAL A 21 8.35 2.88 22.09
N ILE A 22 8.88 3.74 21.22
CA ILE A 22 9.77 4.84 21.57
C ILE A 22 8.94 6.04 22.04
N THR A 23 8.02 6.51 21.19
CA THR A 23 7.21 7.70 21.44
C THR A 23 5.99 7.76 20.54
N TRP A 24 5.07 8.66 20.87
CA TRP A 24 3.90 9.01 20.06
C TRP A 24 4.00 10.47 19.63
N ARG A 25 3.89 10.73 18.32
CA ARG A 25 3.81 12.08 17.76
C ARG A 25 2.37 12.43 17.41
N LYS A 26 1.92 13.60 17.85
CA LYS A 26 0.67 14.20 17.35
C LYS A 26 0.95 14.82 15.98
N LEU A 27 0.16 14.47 14.96
CA LEU A 27 0.24 15.13 13.66
C LEU A 27 -0.23 16.57 13.79
N SER A 28 0.44 17.48 13.07
CA SER A 28 -0.04 18.85 12.89
C SER A 28 -1.06 18.85 11.76
N THR A 29 -2.33 19.02 12.13
CA THR A 29 -3.46 19.01 11.20
C THR A 29 -4.27 20.29 11.29
N ASN A 30 -4.71 20.80 10.14
CA ASN A 30 -5.56 21.97 10.06
C ASN A 30 -7.02 21.58 9.89
N ARG A 31 -7.72 21.40 11.02
CA ARG A 31 -9.15 21.06 11.03
C ARG A 31 -10.02 22.03 10.24
N GLU A 32 -9.63 23.30 10.10
CA GLU A 32 -10.44 24.31 9.41
C GLU A 32 -10.54 24.11 7.90
N SER A 33 -9.64 23.33 7.31
CA SER A 33 -9.73 22.96 5.90
C SER A 33 -10.80 21.90 5.62
N LEU A 34 -11.36 21.24 6.65
CA LEU A 34 -12.34 20.17 6.51
C LEU A 34 -13.78 20.68 6.37
N GLY A 35 -14.59 19.96 5.58
CA GLY A 35 -16.04 20.15 5.54
C GLY A 35 -16.74 19.70 6.84
N ALA A 36 -17.92 20.24 7.11
CA ALA A 36 -18.66 20.00 8.36
C ALA A 36 -18.88 18.52 8.69
N GLU A 37 -19.23 17.69 7.70
CA GLU A 37 -19.42 16.24 7.92
C GLU A 37 -18.11 15.51 8.24
N ALA A 38 -17.00 15.89 7.60
CA ALA A 38 -15.70 15.29 7.90
C ALA A 38 -15.20 15.67 9.31
N LYS A 39 -15.46 16.91 9.74
CA LYS A 39 -15.13 17.39 11.10
C LYS A 39 -15.84 16.58 12.19
N LYS A 40 -17.06 16.09 11.94
CA LYS A 40 -17.85 15.31 12.93
C LYS A 40 -17.24 13.94 13.21
N THR A 41 -16.63 13.32 12.21
CA THR A 41 -16.07 11.96 12.28
C THR A 41 -14.55 11.96 12.31
N GLU A 42 -13.92 13.14 12.44
CA GLU A 42 -12.47 13.32 12.45
C GLU A 42 -11.83 12.50 13.58
N PRO A 43 -10.86 11.62 13.26
CA PRO A 43 -10.24 10.78 14.26
C PRO A 43 -9.08 11.46 14.99
N LEU A 44 -8.72 10.88 16.13
CA LEU A 44 -7.52 11.26 16.86
C LEU A 44 -6.26 10.65 16.21
N MET A 45 -5.69 11.34 15.23
CA MET A 45 -4.52 10.82 14.52
C MET A 45 -3.23 10.96 15.31
N ARG A 46 -2.40 9.90 15.30
CA ARG A 46 -1.07 9.88 15.89
C ARG A 46 -0.09 9.17 14.96
N GLN A 47 1.19 9.34 15.23
CA GLN A 47 2.27 8.52 14.72
C GLN A 47 2.91 7.84 15.91
N VAL A 48 3.28 6.57 15.75
CA VAL A 48 3.98 5.81 16.78
C VAL A 48 5.35 5.46 16.24
N PHE A 49 6.37 5.69 17.03
CA PHE A 49 7.72 5.27 16.69
C PHE A 49 8.02 4.01 17.47
N VAL A 50 8.44 2.96 16.78
CA VAL A 50 8.75 1.68 17.42
C VAL A 50 10.12 1.18 17.01
N THR A 51 10.70 0.33 17.84
CA THR A 51 12.01 -0.27 17.66
C THR A 51 12.06 -1.64 18.32
N ALA A 52 13.12 -2.38 18.06
CA ALA A 52 13.45 -3.59 18.80
C ALA A 52 14.97 -3.67 18.94
N ASP A 53 15.44 -4.28 20.02
CA ASP A 53 16.89 -4.37 20.27
C ASP A 53 17.60 -5.19 19.19
N TYR A 54 16.89 -6.15 18.57
CA TYR A 54 17.41 -7.01 17.51
C TYR A 54 17.29 -6.43 16.09
N VAL A 55 16.75 -5.21 15.92
CA VAL A 55 16.43 -4.68 14.57
C VAL A 55 17.67 -4.56 13.67
N ALA A 56 18.83 -4.30 14.26
CA ALA A 56 20.09 -4.19 13.53
C ALA A 56 20.65 -5.56 13.09
N GLU A 57 20.37 -6.63 13.84
CA GLU A 57 20.85 -7.99 13.51
C GLU A 57 19.86 -8.77 12.63
N ASP A 58 18.55 -8.55 12.81
CA ASP A 58 17.49 -9.29 12.13
C ASP A 58 16.32 -8.34 11.73
N PRO A 59 16.52 -7.54 10.67
CA PRO A 59 15.50 -6.61 10.16
C PRO A 59 14.26 -7.34 9.63
N GLU A 60 14.41 -8.53 9.03
CA GLU A 60 13.27 -9.31 8.55
C GLU A 60 12.36 -9.76 9.71
N ARG A 61 12.93 -10.20 10.83
CA ARG A 61 12.15 -10.49 12.04
C ARG A 61 11.44 -9.27 12.57
N PHE A 62 12.06 -8.09 12.46
CA PHE A 62 11.41 -6.87 12.85
C PHE A 62 10.17 -6.61 12.00
N GLU A 63 10.28 -6.68 10.67
CA GLU A 63 9.14 -6.54 9.75
C GLU A 63 8.02 -7.56 10.01
N ARG A 64 8.36 -8.82 10.28
CA ARG A 64 7.38 -9.85 10.68
C ARG A 64 6.64 -9.50 11.96
N ASN A 65 7.37 -9.01 12.96
CA ASN A 65 6.80 -8.62 14.24
C ASN A 65 5.97 -7.34 14.14
N ILE A 66 6.32 -6.43 13.22
CA ILE A 66 5.50 -5.26 12.86
C ILE A 66 4.19 -5.70 12.20
N TYR A 67 4.22 -6.66 11.27
CA TYR A 67 3.02 -7.24 10.66
C TYR A 67 2.10 -7.88 11.71
N LEU A 68 2.67 -8.72 12.59
CA LEU A 68 1.97 -9.33 13.73
C LEU A 68 1.35 -8.27 14.64
N LEU A 69 2.14 -7.26 15.03
CA LEU A 69 1.68 -6.17 15.89
C LEU A 69 0.50 -5.45 15.28
N ARG A 70 0.54 -5.13 13.98
CA ARG A 70 -0.59 -4.46 13.31
C ARG A 70 -1.85 -5.32 13.31
N LYS A 71 -1.75 -6.61 12.95
CA LYS A 71 -2.90 -7.54 12.97
C LYS A 71 -3.45 -7.71 14.38
N GLN A 72 -2.58 -7.90 15.36
CA GLN A 72 -2.97 -8.03 16.76
C GLN A 72 -3.59 -6.75 17.30
N ALA A 73 -3.05 -5.57 16.98
CA ALA A 73 -3.62 -4.30 17.37
C ALA A 73 -5.05 -4.15 16.85
N VAL A 74 -5.27 -4.30 15.55
CA VAL A 74 -6.62 -4.13 14.98
C VAL A 74 -7.60 -5.19 15.53
N ASN A 75 -7.20 -6.45 15.55
CA ASN A 75 -8.09 -7.54 15.99
C ASN A 75 -8.43 -7.48 17.48
N ASN A 76 -7.47 -7.13 18.35
CA ASN A 76 -7.73 -7.03 19.79
C ASN A 76 -8.52 -5.76 20.13
N MET A 77 -8.25 -4.64 19.45
CA MET A 77 -9.01 -3.39 19.67
C MET A 77 -10.47 -3.54 19.21
N ALA A 78 -10.70 -4.21 18.07
CA ALA A 78 -12.05 -4.53 17.59
C ALA A 78 -12.83 -5.38 18.61
N LYS A 79 -12.20 -6.41 19.21
CA LYS A 79 -12.82 -7.23 20.28
C LYS A 79 -13.21 -6.43 21.52
N GLN A 80 -12.52 -5.32 21.78
CA GLN A 80 -12.82 -4.40 22.89
C GLN A 80 -13.80 -3.29 22.49
N SER A 81 -14.39 -3.36 21.29
CA SER A 81 -15.26 -2.34 20.71
C SER A 81 -14.59 -0.97 20.65
N VAL A 82 -13.27 -0.96 20.43
CA VAL A 82 -12.47 0.26 20.22
C VAL A 82 -12.28 0.41 18.72
N ASP A 83 -12.86 1.47 18.16
CA ASP A 83 -12.59 1.86 16.79
C ASP A 83 -11.12 2.31 16.70
N CYS A 84 -10.32 1.54 15.96
CA CYS A 84 -8.89 1.73 15.80
C CYS A 84 -8.50 1.28 14.41
N TYR A 85 -7.91 2.18 13.62
CA TYR A 85 -7.53 1.89 12.25
C TYR A 85 -6.09 2.30 11.97
N ILE A 86 -5.21 1.31 11.82
CA ILE A 86 -3.82 1.56 11.46
C ILE A 86 -3.72 1.79 9.94
N CYS A 87 -3.39 3.02 9.54
CA CYS A 87 -3.17 3.38 8.13
C CYS A 87 -1.91 2.73 7.56
N SER A 88 -0.79 2.80 8.28
CA SER A 88 0.47 2.17 7.87
C SER A 88 1.37 1.95 9.08
N LEU A 89 1.84 0.71 9.27
CA LEU A 89 2.85 0.38 10.27
C LEU A 89 3.97 -0.31 9.50
N SER A 90 4.91 0.49 9.01
CA SER A 90 5.99 0.09 8.11
C SER A 90 7.22 0.96 8.39
N THR A 91 8.40 0.44 8.06
CA THR A 91 9.66 1.17 8.11
C THR A 91 9.92 2.02 6.87
N THR A 92 9.20 1.76 5.77
CA THR A 92 9.45 2.39 4.46
C THR A 92 8.24 3.13 3.90
N THR A 93 7.03 2.78 4.35
CA THR A 93 5.77 3.25 3.75
C THR A 93 4.96 4.08 4.75
N MET A 94 4.53 5.28 4.36
CA MET A 94 3.67 6.13 5.19
C MET A 94 2.41 6.55 4.45
N VAL A 95 1.24 6.20 4.99
CA VAL A 95 -0.06 6.53 4.38
C VAL A 95 -0.69 7.74 5.07
N TYR A 96 -0.76 8.86 4.34
CA TYR A 96 -1.57 10.02 4.69
C TYR A 96 -2.88 9.96 3.91
N LYS A 97 -4.01 9.86 4.62
CA LYS A 97 -5.34 9.81 4.00
C LYS A 97 -6.39 10.44 4.90
N GLY A 98 -7.57 10.71 4.34
CA GLY A 98 -8.68 11.24 5.11
C GLY A 98 -9.90 11.52 4.27
N GLN A 99 -10.86 12.20 4.89
CA GLN A 99 -12.17 12.48 4.31
C GLN A 99 -12.26 13.94 3.84
N PHE A 100 -11.57 14.26 2.75
CA PHE A 100 -11.54 15.60 2.19
C PHE A 100 -11.31 15.56 0.68
N ASN A 101 -11.57 16.68 0.01
CA ASN A 101 -11.22 16.82 -1.40
C ASN A 101 -9.71 16.81 -1.57
N THR A 102 -9.26 16.40 -2.74
CA THR A 102 -7.85 16.16 -3.03
C THR A 102 -6.95 17.36 -2.78
N HIS A 103 -7.35 18.56 -3.20
CA HIS A 103 -6.61 19.82 -2.98
C HIS A 103 -6.49 20.18 -1.49
N GLN A 104 -7.41 19.69 -0.64
CA GLN A 104 -7.37 19.96 0.80
C GLN A 104 -6.32 19.11 1.52
N LEU A 105 -5.75 18.08 0.88
CA LEU A 105 -4.74 17.22 1.49
C LEU A 105 -3.56 18.02 2.04
N TYR A 106 -2.92 18.83 1.19
CA TYR A 106 -1.79 19.68 1.56
C TYR A 106 -2.19 20.81 2.51
N LEU A 107 -3.47 21.20 2.50
CA LEU A 107 -3.99 22.18 3.45
C LEU A 107 -4.23 21.55 4.82
N TYR A 108 -4.53 20.26 4.87
CA TYR A 108 -4.88 19.53 6.08
C TYR A 108 -3.66 19.00 6.81
N TYR A 109 -2.70 18.36 6.12
CA TYR A 109 -1.49 17.82 6.73
C TYR A 109 -0.29 18.74 6.50
N ASP A 110 0.22 19.33 7.57
CA ASP A 110 1.37 20.24 7.49
C ASP A 110 2.66 19.53 7.04
N ASP A 111 2.81 18.26 7.41
CA ASP A 111 3.95 17.43 7.04
C ASP A 111 4.17 17.40 5.52
N LEU A 112 3.08 17.35 4.74
CA LEU A 112 3.14 17.26 3.28
C LEU A 112 3.57 18.57 2.59
N ARG A 113 3.63 19.67 3.33
CA ARG A 113 4.13 20.96 2.85
C ARG A 113 5.59 21.22 3.25
N ASN A 114 6.16 20.33 4.06
CA ASN A 114 7.55 20.45 4.47
C ASN A 114 8.47 20.06 3.30
N PRO A 115 9.42 20.91 2.87
CA PRO A 115 10.37 20.58 1.80
C PRO A 115 11.24 19.35 2.12
N ASP A 116 11.41 18.99 3.39
CA ASP A 116 12.16 17.78 3.80
C ASP A 116 11.34 16.48 3.58
N PHE A 117 10.08 16.60 3.17
CA PHE A 117 9.20 15.47 2.90
C PHE A 117 9.44 14.91 1.49
N ILE A 118 10.58 14.26 1.28
CA ILE A 118 11.10 13.75 -0.01
C ILE A 118 10.90 12.23 -0.20
N THR A 119 10.34 11.80 -1.33
CA THR A 119 10.07 10.37 -1.63
C THR A 119 10.59 9.99 -3.02
N HIS A 120 10.87 8.69 -3.21
CA HIS A 120 11.13 8.12 -4.52
C HIS A 120 9.86 7.69 -5.26
N ILE A 121 8.81 7.31 -4.54
CA ILE A 121 7.56 6.79 -5.10
C ILE A 121 6.37 7.46 -4.42
N ALA A 122 5.35 7.79 -5.21
CA ALA A 122 4.08 8.29 -4.70
C ALA A 122 2.93 7.57 -5.39
N LEU A 123 1.99 7.05 -4.59
CA LEU A 123 0.77 6.45 -5.09
C LEU A 123 -0.44 7.24 -4.62
N VAL A 124 -1.36 7.46 -5.55
CA VAL A 124 -2.42 8.44 -5.40
C VAL A 124 -3.77 7.82 -5.66
N HIS A 125 -4.73 8.02 -4.74
CA HIS A 125 -6.09 7.51 -4.94
C HIS A 125 -7.18 8.50 -4.51
N SER A 126 -8.13 8.78 -5.42
CA SER A 126 -9.38 9.46 -5.09
C SER A 126 -10.54 8.49 -5.20
N ARG A 127 -11.36 8.40 -4.15
CA ARG A 127 -12.48 7.44 -4.10
C ARG A 127 -13.80 8.16 -4.35
N PHE A 128 -14.57 7.66 -5.31
CA PHE A 128 -16.00 7.96 -5.41
C PHE A 128 -16.78 6.91 -4.61
N SER A 129 -17.70 7.34 -3.74
CA SER A 129 -18.48 6.47 -2.86
C SER A 129 -19.95 6.72 -3.09
N THR A 130 -20.74 5.64 -3.25
CA THR A 130 -22.21 5.70 -3.32
C THR A 130 -22.87 5.84 -1.94
N ASN A 131 -22.09 5.72 -0.85
CA ASN A 131 -22.58 5.91 0.52
C ASN A 131 -22.74 7.38 0.87
N THR A 132 -23.85 7.73 1.51
CA THR A 132 -24.14 9.08 2.05
C THR A 132 -23.43 9.36 3.37
N LEU A 133 -22.94 8.33 4.07
CA LEU A 133 -22.16 8.45 5.30
C LEU A 133 -20.67 8.20 5.01
N PRO A 134 -19.85 9.27 5.00
CA PRO A 134 -18.44 9.15 4.72
C PRO A 134 -17.66 8.64 5.95
N SER A 135 -16.55 7.95 5.72
CA SER A 135 -15.73 7.32 6.76
C SER A 135 -14.25 7.45 6.44
N TRP A 136 -13.47 7.88 7.44
CA TRP A 136 -12.03 8.13 7.32
C TRP A 136 -11.23 6.86 7.05
N SER A 137 -11.57 5.74 7.69
CA SER A 137 -10.84 4.46 7.53
C SER A 137 -11.05 3.83 6.15
N ARG A 138 -12.15 4.17 5.47
CA ARG A 138 -12.49 3.69 4.12
C ARG A 138 -11.81 4.49 3.00
N ALA A 139 -11.13 5.58 3.33
CA ALA A 139 -10.27 6.25 2.37
C ALA A 139 -9.16 5.28 1.94
N GLN A 140 -8.79 5.35 0.68
CA GLN A 140 -7.63 4.67 0.11
C GLN A 140 -6.50 5.69 -0.03
N PRO A 141 -5.24 5.27 -0.16
CA PRO A 141 -4.81 3.88 -0.38
C PRO A 141 -4.77 3.03 0.89
N ASN A 142 -4.68 1.71 0.68
CA ASN A 142 -4.56 0.73 1.75
C ASN A 142 -3.06 0.42 2.01
N ARG A 143 -2.77 -0.65 2.75
CA ARG A 143 -1.58 -0.72 3.60
C ARG A 143 -0.31 -1.25 2.93
N VAL A 144 -0.41 -2.15 1.93
CA VAL A 144 0.62 -3.19 1.62
C VAL A 144 2.07 -2.73 1.83
N VAL A 145 2.91 -3.57 2.47
CA VAL A 145 4.21 -3.22 3.10
C VAL A 145 5.34 -4.18 2.68
N ARG A 146 6.55 -3.67 2.40
CA ARG A 146 7.83 -4.31 1.99
C ARG A 146 8.08 -5.82 2.25
N ILE A 147 8.55 -6.58 1.25
CA ILE A 147 9.39 -7.79 1.38
C ILE A 147 10.80 -7.48 0.85
N GLU A 148 11.86 -7.84 1.60
CA GLU A 148 13.17 -8.10 0.99
C GLU A 148 13.22 -9.58 0.58
N GLN A 149 13.52 -9.85 -0.69
CA GLN A 149 13.82 -11.23 -1.10
C GLN A 149 15.12 -11.67 -0.42
N THR A 150 15.05 -12.75 0.35
CA THR A 150 16.21 -13.47 0.84
C THR A 150 17.10 -13.85 -0.35
N ASN A 151 18.40 -13.52 -0.24
CA ASN A 151 19.42 -13.83 -1.22
C ASN A 151 19.33 -15.31 -1.66
N THR A 152 18.77 -15.55 -2.85
CA THR A 152 19.10 -16.74 -3.63
C THR A 152 20.17 -16.31 -4.62
N THR A 153 21.42 -16.63 -4.30
CA THR A 153 22.62 -16.33 -5.06
C THR A 153 22.50 -16.82 -6.50
N ALA A 154 22.44 -15.89 -7.45
CA ALA A 154 22.96 -16.08 -8.79
C ALA A 154 24.11 -15.08 -8.95
N SER A 155 25.32 -15.63 -8.99
CA SER A 155 26.60 -14.95 -9.12
C SER A 155 26.62 -13.98 -10.31
N LEU A 156 26.85 -12.70 -10.03
CA LEU A 156 27.48 -11.77 -10.97
C LEU A 156 28.55 -10.97 -10.21
N THR A 157 29.74 -10.99 -10.78
CA THR A 157 31.03 -10.58 -10.22
C THR A 157 31.17 -9.07 -10.02
N GLU A 158 32.04 -8.73 -9.06
CA GLU A 158 32.47 -7.40 -8.61
C GLU A 158 32.84 -6.42 -9.74
N SER A 159 32.48 -5.14 -9.55
CA SER A 159 33.44 -4.02 -9.54
C SER A 159 32.76 -2.69 -9.19
N ASP A 160 33.21 -2.07 -8.10
CA ASP A 160 33.28 -0.64 -7.75
C ASP A 160 32.01 0.23 -7.72
N VAL A 161 31.69 0.82 -6.56
CA VAL A 161 32.07 2.19 -6.16
C VAL A 161 31.77 2.39 -4.66
N PHE A 162 32.80 2.77 -3.92
CA PHE A 162 32.74 3.27 -2.54
C PHE A 162 32.10 4.66 -2.49
N VAL A 163 31.19 4.87 -1.54
CA VAL A 163 31.09 6.14 -0.81
C VAL A 163 30.87 5.80 0.66
N ASP A 164 31.91 6.02 1.45
CA ASP A 164 31.89 6.05 2.91
C ASP A 164 31.57 7.50 3.32
N ASP A 165 30.53 7.73 4.13
CA ASP A 165 30.66 8.68 5.24
C ASP A 165 29.66 8.38 6.37
N ALA A 166 30.18 8.57 7.57
CA ALA A 166 29.70 8.19 8.86
C ALA A 166 28.40 8.90 9.29
N SER A 167 27.31 8.14 9.43
CA SER A 167 26.25 8.46 10.40
C SER A 167 25.53 7.22 10.93
N ARG A 168 26.28 6.18 11.33
CA ARG A 168 25.74 5.17 12.26
C ARG A 168 25.55 5.80 13.64
N LYS A 169 24.30 6.15 14.01
CA LYS A 169 23.75 6.07 15.38
C LYS A 169 22.27 6.46 15.39
N PHE A 170 21.45 5.52 15.86
CA PHE A 170 19.98 5.51 16.00
C PHE A 170 19.18 5.13 14.74
N THR A 171 18.97 3.82 14.54
CA THR A 171 17.90 3.28 13.67
C THR A 171 16.54 3.48 14.36
N SER A 172 16.06 4.73 14.38
CA SER A 172 14.69 5.04 14.74
C SER A 172 13.82 4.91 13.49
N HIS A 173 12.94 3.92 13.47
CA HIS A 173 12.00 3.74 12.36
C HIS A 173 10.70 4.51 12.67
N THR A 174 10.16 5.19 11.65
CA THR A 174 8.99 6.09 11.74
C THR A 174 7.73 5.35 11.31
N LEU A 175 6.66 5.35 12.12
CA LEU A 175 5.42 4.65 11.79
C LEU A 175 4.17 5.52 12.04
N THR A 176 3.11 5.32 11.24
CA THR A 176 1.88 6.12 11.29
C THR A 176 0.67 5.33 11.76
N VAL A 177 0.36 5.44 13.05
CA VAL A 177 -0.81 4.81 13.66
C VAL A 177 -1.94 5.81 13.87
N VAL A 178 -2.89 5.82 12.93
CA VAL A 178 -4.14 6.54 13.10
C VAL A 178 -5.01 5.82 14.15
N LEU A 179 -5.54 6.55 15.13
CA LEU A 179 -6.35 5.99 16.21
C LEU A 179 -7.73 6.68 16.21
N THR A 180 -8.78 5.97 15.82
CA THR A 180 -10.14 6.50 15.67
C THR A 180 -10.93 6.40 16.99
N GLY A 181 -10.51 7.09 18.06
CA GLY A 181 -11.30 7.12 19.31
C GLY A 181 -12.58 7.98 19.19
N SER A 182 -13.77 7.37 19.27
CA SER A 182 -15.06 8.07 19.23
C SER A 182 -15.50 8.58 20.62
N GLN A 183 -15.66 9.91 20.79
CA GLN A 183 -16.69 10.54 21.65
C GLN A 183 -16.75 12.10 21.57
N MET A 184 -17.91 12.60 21.11
CA MET A 184 -18.76 13.72 21.60
C MET A 184 -18.19 15.14 21.80
N LEU A 185 -18.76 16.16 21.09
CA LEU A 185 -19.78 17.11 21.61
C LEU A 185 -20.28 18.11 20.53
N HIS A 186 -21.56 18.48 20.67
CA HIS A 186 -22.41 19.29 19.79
C HIS A 186 -22.14 20.81 19.79
N GLU A 187 -22.42 21.50 18.66
CA GLU A 187 -23.50 22.48 18.43
C GLU A 187 -23.16 23.45 17.27
N GLY A 188 -24.15 23.75 16.40
CA GLY A 188 -24.25 25.08 15.77
C GLY A 188 -24.04 25.25 14.25
N ARG A 189 -25.16 25.19 13.52
CA ARG A 189 -25.63 26.02 12.38
C ARG A 189 -24.97 26.01 10.98
N GLU A 190 -25.89 26.06 10.02
CA GLU A 190 -25.78 26.00 8.56
C GLU A 190 -25.19 27.26 7.92
N SER A 191 -24.56 27.10 6.76
CA SER A 191 -24.86 27.91 5.57
C SER A 191 -24.25 27.27 4.31
N GLU A 192 -25.01 27.42 3.23
CA GLU A 192 -24.74 26.97 1.87
C GLU A 192 -23.52 27.69 1.26
N ASP A 193 -22.77 26.99 0.40
CA ASP A 193 -22.51 27.49 -0.95
C ASP A 193 -21.82 26.44 -1.82
N GLY A 194 -22.31 26.35 -3.06
CA GLY A 194 -21.83 25.45 -4.08
C GLY A 194 -20.50 25.91 -4.69
N VAL A 195 -19.55 24.98 -4.82
CA VAL A 195 -18.31 25.20 -5.58
C VAL A 195 -18.08 24.03 -6.55
N ARG A 196 -17.75 24.42 -7.78
CA ARG A 196 -17.54 23.60 -8.97
C ARG A 196 -16.49 22.49 -8.75
N LYS A 197 -16.78 21.34 -9.37
CA LYS A 197 -15.95 20.12 -9.36
C LYS A 197 -14.66 20.34 -10.18
N ASN A 198 -13.51 20.26 -9.52
CA ASN A 198 -12.23 20.00 -10.16
C ASN A 198 -11.63 18.72 -9.56
N PHE A 199 -11.27 17.79 -10.44
CA PHE A 199 -10.70 16.48 -10.17
C PHE A 199 -9.19 16.60 -9.90
N GLY A 200 -8.63 15.77 -9.01
CA GLY A 200 -7.16 15.56 -8.97
C GLY A 200 -6.54 15.37 -7.58
N SER A 201 -6.21 14.10 -7.25
CA SER A 201 -5.05 13.54 -6.51
C SER A 201 -4.79 13.70 -4.99
N LEU A 202 -4.63 12.54 -4.31
CA LEU A 202 -4.15 12.28 -2.93
C LEU A 202 -2.72 11.72 -2.94
N LEU A 203 -1.71 12.20 -2.20
CA LEU A 203 -0.32 11.69 -2.27
C LEU A 203 0.03 10.65 -1.17
N ILE A 204 0.72 9.56 -1.54
CA ILE A 204 1.51 8.73 -0.60
C ILE A 204 3.00 9.01 -0.77
N TRP A 205 3.76 8.76 0.29
CA TRP A 205 5.20 8.97 0.42
C TRP A 205 5.89 7.72 0.94
N THR A 206 7.02 7.33 0.34
CA THR A 206 7.71 6.07 0.65
C THR A 206 9.24 6.10 0.37
N PHE A 207 10.02 5.27 1.09
CA PHE A 207 11.48 5.17 1.00
C PHE A 207 11.94 3.87 0.30
N GLU A 208 13.01 3.92 -0.50
CA GLU A 208 13.59 2.81 -1.29
C GLU A 208 13.18 1.36 -0.92
N ASN A 209 12.57 0.66 -1.90
CA ASN A 209 12.00 -0.70 -1.84
C ASN A 209 10.66 -0.80 -1.06
N ASP A 210 9.58 -0.32 -1.70
CA ASP A 210 8.25 -0.15 -1.12
C ASP A 210 7.18 -0.98 -1.80
N GLU A 211 6.37 -1.67 -0.99
CA GLU A 211 5.16 -2.30 -1.48
C GLU A 211 3.96 -1.37 -1.35
N MET A 212 3.05 -1.38 -2.32
CA MET A 212 1.85 -0.55 -2.33
C MET A 212 0.78 -1.19 -3.19
N VAL A 213 -0.50 -1.04 -2.82
CA VAL A 213 -1.63 -1.39 -3.70
C VAL A 213 -2.71 -0.31 -3.62
N ALA A 214 -3.22 0.10 -4.78
CA ALA A 214 -4.47 0.84 -4.89
C ALA A 214 -5.41 0.15 -5.86
N HIS A 215 -6.68 0.14 -5.47
CA HIS A 215 -7.75 -0.52 -6.20
C HIS A 215 -8.78 0.50 -6.67
N ASN A 216 -8.86 0.66 -7.99
CA ASN A 216 -9.92 1.41 -8.66
C ASN A 216 -10.89 0.41 -9.30
N GLY A 217 -12.00 0.15 -8.63
CA GLY A 217 -12.88 -0.94 -9.04
C GLY A 217 -13.92 -1.33 -8.01
N GLU A 218 -14.56 -2.47 -8.27
CA GLU A 218 -15.47 -3.15 -7.36
C GLU A 218 -15.26 -4.66 -7.47
N ILE A 219 -15.16 -5.35 -6.34
CA ILE A 219 -15.00 -6.82 -6.31
C ILE A 219 -16.36 -7.47 -6.09
N ASN A 220 -16.86 -8.13 -7.13
CA ASN A 220 -18.20 -8.72 -7.17
C ASN A 220 -18.27 -10.09 -6.45
N THR A 221 -17.16 -10.82 -6.39
CA THR A 221 -17.08 -12.14 -5.76
C THR A 221 -16.77 -12.11 -4.26
N LEU A 222 -16.73 -10.92 -3.66
CA LEU A 222 -16.18 -10.65 -2.32
C LEU A 222 -16.64 -11.63 -1.23
N ARG A 223 -17.95 -11.89 -1.12
CA ARG A 223 -18.49 -12.76 -0.06
C ARG A 223 -17.97 -14.20 -0.19
N GLY A 224 -17.84 -14.70 -1.42
CA GLY A 224 -17.28 -16.02 -1.69
C GLY A 224 -15.81 -16.08 -1.28
N ASN A 225 -15.03 -15.10 -1.71
CA ASN A 225 -13.59 -15.03 -1.43
C ASN A 225 -13.30 -14.94 0.08
N ILE A 226 -14.05 -14.11 0.81
CA ILE A 226 -13.90 -14.00 2.28
C ILE A 226 -14.18 -15.35 2.95
N ASN A 227 -15.24 -16.04 2.54
CA ASN A 227 -15.59 -17.34 3.12
C ASN A 227 -14.54 -18.41 2.82
N LEU A 228 -13.99 -18.42 1.62
CA LEU A 228 -12.94 -19.35 1.19
C LEU A 228 -11.61 -19.08 1.90
N MET A 229 -11.26 -17.81 2.16
CA MET A 229 -10.12 -17.46 3.00
C MET A 229 -10.32 -17.90 4.45
N ARG A 230 -11.51 -17.67 5.03
CA ARG A 230 -11.84 -18.15 6.39
C ARG A 230 -11.76 -19.68 6.49
N ALA A 231 -12.19 -20.41 5.45
CA ALA A 231 -12.07 -21.86 5.42
C ALA A 231 -10.60 -22.32 5.43
N ARG A 232 -9.71 -21.58 4.75
CA ARG A 232 -8.26 -21.86 4.71
C ARG A 232 -7.58 -21.65 6.06
N GLU A 233 -8.04 -20.71 6.89
CA GLU A 233 -7.45 -20.43 8.20
C GLU A 233 -7.32 -21.67 9.09
N GLY A 234 -8.22 -22.65 8.93
CA GLY A 234 -8.19 -23.92 9.68
C GLY A 234 -7.13 -24.94 9.23
N VAL A 235 -6.52 -24.78 8.05
CA VAL A 235 -5.57 -25.75 7.47
C VAL A 235 -4.24 -25.14 7.04
N MET A 236 -4.14 -23.81 6.99
CA MET A 236 -2.90 -23.11 6.63
C MET A 236 -1.80 -23.34 7.66
N SER A 237 -0.57 -23.43 7.17
CA SER A 237 0.65 -23.47 7.99
C SER A 237 1.69 -22.54 7.39
N SER A 238 2.59 -22.03 8.22
CA SER A 238 3.67 -21.14 7.79
C SER A 238 4.95 -21.52 8.52
N SER A 239 6.03 -21.76 7.76
CA SER A 239 7.36 -21.98 8.33
C SER A 239 7.89 -20.75 9.07
N LEU A 240 7.42 -19.57 8.63
CA LEU A 240 7.86 -18.27 9.09
C LEU A 240 7.17 -17.86 10.41
N TYR A 241 5.85 -18.04 10.48
CA TYR A 241 5.06 -17.67 11.67
C TYR A 241 4.82 -18.84 12.63
N LYS A 242 4.93 -20.11 12.18
CA LYS A 242 4.71 -21.30 13.02
C LYS A 242 3.38 -21.17 13.80
N ASP A 243 3.42 -21.33 15.12
CA ASP A 243 2.25 -21.20 16.00
C ASP A 243 1.70 -19.77 16.07
N ASP A 244 2.53 -18.76 15.77
CA ASP A 244 2.11 -17.36 15.70
C ASP A 244 1.23 -17.06 14.47
N LEU A 245 1.11 -17.99 13.51
CA LEU A 245 0.20 -17.82 12.37
C LEU A 245 -1.24 -17.59 12.83
N LEU A 246 -1.67 -18.25 13.90
CA LEU A 246 -3.00 -18.08 14.48
C LEU A 246 -3.25 -16.64 14.97
N LYS A 247 -2.20 -15.89 15.30
CA LYS A 247 -2.28 -14.48 15.69
C LYS A 247 -2.56 -13.56 14.49
N LEU A 248 -2.40 -14.04 13.26
CA LEU A 248 -2.74 -13.27 12.07
C LEU A 248 -4.23 -13.36 11.72
N TYR A 249 -4.99 -14.21 12.41
CA TYR A 249 -6.40 -14.43 12.11
C TYR A 249 -7.35 -13.48 12.88
N PRO A 250 -8.50 -13.11 12.28
CA PRO A 250 -8.88 -13.40 10.89
C PRO A 250 -7.99 -12.64 9.90
N VAL A 251 -7.70 -13.28 8.75
CA VAL A 251 -6.90 -12.68 7.67
C VAL A 251 -7.61 -11.43 7.17
N VAL A 252 -8.90 -11.55 6.86
CA VAL A 252 -9.78 -10.44 6.48
C VAL A 252 -10.41 -9.83 7.72
N GLU A 253 -10.05 -8.58 8.02
CA GLU A 253 -10.65 -7.79 9.10
C GLU A 253 -12.14 -7.50 8.83
N GLU A 254 -12.93 -7.41 9.90
CA GLU A 254 -14.36 -7.13 9.79
C GLU A 254 -14.62 -5.66 9.43
N GLY A 255 -15.72 -5.40 8.70
CA GLY A 255 -16.18 -4.03 8.40
C GLY A 255 -15.38 -3.27 7.35
N LEU A 256 -14.40 -3.92 6.69
CA LEU A 256 -13.63 -3.33 5.60
C LEU A 256 -14.45 -3.18 4.30
N THR A 257 -13.97 -2.29 3.43
CA THR A 257 -14.42 -2.25 2.03
C THR A 257 -13.88 -3.47 1.26
N ASP A 258 -14.44 -3.75 0.10
CA ASP A 258 -13.93 -4.74 -0.85
C ASP A 258 -12.41 -4.61 -1.09
N SER A 259 -11.95 -3.38 -1.29
CA SER A 259 -10.56 -3.02 -1.52
C SER A 259 -9.68 -3.24 -0.28
N GLY A 260 -10.25 -3.03 0.92
CA GLY A 260 -9.57 -3.32 2.18
C GLY A 260 -9.46 -4.82 2.44
N CYS A 261 -10.50 -5.59 2.09
CA CYS A 261 -10.45 -7.04 2.15
C CYS A 261 -9.40 -7.60 1.17
N PHE A 262 -9.33 -7.06 -0.04
CA PHE A 262 -8.30 -7.40 -1.02
C PHE A 262 -6.90 -7.13 -0.48
N ASP A 263 -6.67 -5.92 0.05
CA ASP A 263 -5.40 -5.51 0.66
C ASP A 263 -4.96 -6.46 1.78
N ASN A 264 -5.87 -6.86 2.68
CA ASN A 264 -5.58 -7.81 3.75
C ASN A 264 -5.11 -9.17 3.23
N VAL A 265 -5.74 -9.70 2.18
CA VAL A 265 -5.38 -11.00 1.62
C VAL A 265 -4.10 -10.91 0.80
N CYS A 266 -3.94 -9.85 -0.01
CA CYS A 266 -2.72 -9.60 -0.76
C CYS A 266 -1.52 -9.49 0.18
N GLU A 267 -1.64 -8.66 1.22
CA GLU A 267 -0.60 -8.51 2.24
C GLU A 267 -0.33 -9.81 3.01
N PHE A 268 -1.33 -10.65 3.25
CA PHE A 268 -1.14 -11.96 3.89
C PHE A 268 -0.38 -12.94 2.99
N LEU A 269 -0.69 -12.99 1.69
CA LEU A 269 0.04 -13.81 0.72
C LEU A 269 1.51 -13.38 0.61
N VAL A 270 1.74 -12.08 0.62
CA VAL A 270 3.06 -11.44 0.66
C VAL A 270 3.79 -11.82 1.96
N LYS A 271 3.27 -11.40 3.12
CA LYS A 271 3.96 -11.50 4.41
C LYS A 271 4.04 -12.91 4.97
N ALA A 272 2.92 -13.64 4.96
CA ALA A 272 2.82 -14.98 5.55
C ALA A 272 3.00 -16.10 4.54
N GLY A 273 2.58 -15.87 3.29
CA GLY A 273 2.73 -16.80 2.18
C GLY A 273 4.08 -16.74 1.46
N GLN A 274 4.94 -15.75 1.77
CA GLN A 274 6.25 -15.54 1.15
C GLN A 274 6.19 -15.43 -0.39
N ARG A 275 5.12 -14.78 -0.88
CA ARG A 275 4.91 -14.52 -2.31
C ARG A 275 5.44 -13.14 -2.65
N SER A 276 5.97 -12.96 -3.85
CA SER A 276 6.25 -11.61 -4.33
C SER A 276 4.94 -10.84 -4.52
N LEU A 277 4.96 -9.50 -4.43
CA LEU A 277 3.76 -8.70 -4.66
C LEU A 277 3.15 -8.93 -6.07
N PRO A 278 3.93 -9.01 -7.17
CA PRO A 278 3.39 -9.37 -8.48
C PRO A 278 2.72 -10.74 -8.48
N GLU A 279 3.35 -11.74 -7.85
CA GLU A 279 2.79 -13.10 -7.77
C GLU A 279 1.47 -13.13 -6.98
N ALA A 280 1.40 -12.43 -5.85
CA ALA A 280 0.17 -12.31 -5.05
C ALA A 280 -0.94 -11.62 -5.85
N ALA A 281 -0.62 -10.50 -6.51
CA ALA A 281 -1.58 -9.75 -7.32
C ALA A 281 -2.08 -10.56 -8.52
N MET A 282 -1.20 -11.25 -9.25
CA MET A 282 -1.56 -12.13 -10.37
C MET A 282 -2.35 -13.37 -9.92
N THR A 283 -2.09 -13.89 -8.72
CA THR A 283 -2.86 -15.00 -8.14
C THR A 283 -4.28 -14.57 -7.80
N MET A 284 -4.43 -13.39 -7.19
CA MET A 284 -5.73 -12.88 -6.78
C MET A 284 -6.56 -12.33 -7.96
N VAL A 285 -5.93 -11.62 -8.91
CA VAL A 285 -6.58 -11.06 -10.10
C VAL A 285 -5.87 -11.56 -11.35
N PRO A 286 -6.13 -12.82 -11.76
CA PRO A 286 -5.51 -13.38 -12.95
C PRO A 286 -6.12 -12.79 -14.22
N GLU A 287 -5.28 -12.59 -15.24
CA GLU A 287 -5.70 -12.23 -16.60
C GLU A 287 -6.60 -13.31 -17.21
N ALA A 288 -7.23 -13.01 -18.35
CA ALA A 288 -8.05 -13.97 -19.08
C ALA A 288 -7.18 -15.03 -19.80
N TRP A 289 -6.63 -15.98 -19.05
CA TRP A 289 -5.59 -16.92 -19.53
C TRP A 289 -6.12 -18.22 -20.19
N GLU A 290 -7.36 -18.62 -19.92
CA GLU A 290 -7.87 -19.95 -20.31
C GLU A 290 -7.99 -20.15 -21.82
N LYS A 291 -8.33 -19.08 -22.55
CA LYS A 291 -8.58 -19.08 -24.00
C LYS A 291 -7.63 -18.19 -24.79
N ASP A 292 -6.59 -17.68 -24.13
CA ASP A 292 -5.58 -16.85 -24.78
C ASP A 292 -4.53 -17.78 -25.39
N ASP A 293 -4.69 -18.13 -26.67
CA ASP A 293 -3.77 -19.03 -27.38
C ASP A 293 -2.38 -18.42 -27.62
N GLU A 294 -2.25 -17.09 -27.54
CA GLU A 294 -0.99 -16.35 -27.70
C GLU A 294 -0.23 -16.17 -26.39
N MET A 295 -0.85 -16.49 -25.24
CA MET A 295 -0.20 -16.39 -23.94
C MET A 295 1.00 -17.33 -23.84
N ASP A 296 2.13 -16.76 -23.41
CA ASP A 296 3.35 -17.49 -23.08
C ASP A 296 3.06 -18.73 -22.23
N HIS A 297 3.75 -19.83 -22.55
CA HIS A 297 3.48 -21.14 -21.96
C HIS A 297 3.72 -21.14 -20.44
N ASP A 298 4.78 -20.49 -19.97
CA ASP A 298 5.13 -20.48 -18.55
C ASP A 298 4.16 -19.59 -17.76
N LYS A 299 3.75 -18.46 -18.34
CA LYS A 299 2.69 -17.61 -17.76
C LYS A 299 1.36 -18.36 -17.65
N ARG A 300 0.96 -19.09 -18.69
CA ARG A 300 -0.28 -19.90 -18.67
C ARG A 300 -0.19 -21.03 -17.64
N ALA A 301 0.97 -21.70 -17.56
CA ALA A 301 1.21 -22.74 -16.58
C ALA A 301 1.11 -22.19 -15.14
N PHE A 302 1.69 -21.00 -14.88
CA PHE A 302 1.56 -20.29 -13.62
C PHE A 302 0.09 -20.03 -13.27
N TYR A 303 -0.70 -19.45 -14.19
CA TYR A 303 -2.10 -19.16 -13.91
C TYR A 303 -2.94 -20.42 -13.67
N ARG A 304 -2.65 -21.50 -14.41
CA ARG A 304 -3.29 -22.79 -14.21
C ARG A 304 -3.00 -23.34 -12.81
N TRP A 305 -1.75 -23.23 -12.35
CA TRP A 305 -1.37 -23.60 -10.99
C TRP A 305 -2.05 -22.70 -9.94
N ALA A 306 -2.03 -21.38 -10.14
CA ALA A 306 -2.61 -20.40 -9.22
C ALA A 306 -4.13 -20.61 -9.05
N ALA A 307 -4.85 -20.92 -10.13
CA ALA A 307 -6.28 -21.22 -10.11
C ALA A 307 -6.65 -22.48 -9.30
N MET A 308 -5.69 -23.39 -9.07
CA MET A 308 -5.90 -24.53 -8.16
C MET A 308 -5.75 -24.15 -6.68
N ALA A 309 -5.03 -23.06 -6.38
CA ALA A 309 -4.74 -22.62 -5.02
C ALA A 309 -5.74 -21.58 -4.51
N MET A 310 -6.13 -20.63 -5.37
CA MET A 310 -6.95 -19.49 -5.01
C MET A 310 -7.96 -19.15 -6.12
N GLU A 311 -9.18 -18.90 -5.69
CA GLU A 311 -10.24 -18.36 -6.55
C GLU A 311 -9.97 -16.88 -6.90
N PRO A 312 -10.35 -16.44 -8.11
CA PRO A 312 -10.15 -15.06 -8.51
C PRO A 312 -11.02 -14.08 -7.71
N TRP A 313 -10.41 -12.98 -7.30
CA TRP A 313 -11.07 -11.81 -6.73
C TRP A 313 -11.63 -10.94 -7.87
N ASP A 314 -12.70 -11.43 -8.46
CA ASP A 314 -13.25 -10.94 -9.72
C ASP A 314 -14.19 -9.73 -9.57
N GLY A 315 -14.23 -8.93 -10.63
CA GLY A 315 -14.94 -7.66 -10.73
C GLY A 315 -14.11 -6.61 -11.48
N PRO A 316 -14.72 -5.50 -11.94
CA PRO A 316 -13.98 -4.43 -12.62
C PRO A 316 -12.90 -3.89 -11.70
N ALA A 317 -11.63 -3.98 -12.07
CA ALA A 317 -10.52 -3.64 -11.19
C ALA A 317 -9.31 -3.14 -11.99
N LEU A 318 -8.81 -1.98 -11.58
CA LEU A 318 -7.44 -1.57 -11.85
C LEU A 318 -6.69 -1.62 -10.52
N LEU A 319 -5.70 -2.50 -10.45
CA LEU A 319 -4.78 -2.62 -9.34
C LEU A 319 -3.45 -2.00 -9.73
N ALA A 320 -3.15 -0.82 -9.23
CA ALA A 320 -1.81 -0.26 -9.31
C ALA A 320 -1.01 -0.76 -8.11
N PHE A 321 0.17 -1.31 -8.35
CA PHE A 321 1.07 -1.75 -7.30
C PHE A 321 2.52 -1.40 -7.60
N CYS A 322 3.30 -1.29 -6.55
CA CYS A 322 4.74 -1.15 -6.62
C CYS A 322 5.33 -2.02 -5.52
N ASP A 323 6.49 -2.65 -5.72
CA ASP A 323 7.30 -3.30 -4.65
C ASP A 323 8.71 -2.66 -4.52
N GLY A 324 8.85 -1.46 -5.09
CA GLY A 324 10.07 -0.68 -5.22
C GLY A 324 11.11 -1.27 -6.16
N ARG A 325 10.89 -2.46 -6.72
CA ARG A 325 11.62 -3.00 -7.88
C ARG A 325 10.78 -3.00 -9.14
N TYR A 326 9.48 -3.20 -9.00
CA TYR A 326 8.50 -3.23 -10.08
C TYR A 326 7.42 -2.19 -9.79
N VAL A 327 6.91 -1.57 -10.86
CA VAL A 327 5.62 -0.87 -10.85
C VAL A 327 4.73 -1.62 -11.82
N GLY A 328 3.62 -2.13 -11.32
CA GLY A 328 2.66 -2.88 -12.10
C GLY A 328 1.29 -2.21 -12.05
N ALA A 329 0.54 -2.43 -13.12
CA ALA A 329 -0.90 -2.27 -13.10
C ALA A 329 -1.49 -3.58 -13.60
N ILE A 330 -2.37 -4.21 -12.81
CA ILE A 330 -3.17 -5.33 -13.27
C ILE A 330 -4.57 -4.81 -13.56
N LEU A 331 -5.05 -5.11 -14.75
CA LEU A 331 -6.43 -4.93 -15.14
C LEU A 331 -7.20 -6.21 -14.85
N ASP A 332 -8.47 -6.08 -14.52
CA ASP A 332 -9.39 -7.21 -14.45
C ASP A 332 -9.48 -7.95 -15.80
N ARG A 333 -10.01 -9.18 -15.77
CA ARG A 333 -10.14 -10.04 -16.95
C ARG A 333 -10.80 -9.37 -18.16
N ASN A 334 -11.64 -8.36 -17.94
CA ASN A 334 -12.38 -7.67 -18.99
C ASN A 334 -11.78 -6.30 -19.33
N GLY A 335 -10.69 -5.87 -18.69
CA GLY A 335 -10.01 -4.62 -18.99
C GLY A 335 -10.86 -3.37 -18.76
N LEU A 336 -11.74 -3.38 -17.75
CA LEU A 336 -12.84 -2.40 -17.64
C LEU A 336 -12.40 -1.03 -17.12
N ARG A 337 -11.13 -0.86 -16.75
CA ARG A 337 -10.59 0.38 -16.16
C ARG A 337 -9.39 0.88 -16.97
N PRO A 338 -9.35 2.18 -17.33
CA PRO A 338 -8.20 2.72 -18.05
C PRO A 338 -6.99 2.89 -17.13
N ALA A 339 -5.81 2.53 -17.63
CA ALA A 339 -4.51 2.91 -17.06
C ALA A 339 -3.62 3.48 -18.16
N ARG A 340 -2.92 4.56 -17.86
CA ARG A 340 -2.03 5.28 -18.79
C ARG A 340 -0.72 5.57 -18.06
N TYR A 341 0.41 5.52 -18.78
CA TYR A 341 1.65 6.06 -18.23
C TYR A 341 2.42 6.96 -19.18
N TYR A 342 3.19 7.85 -18.55
CA TYR A 342 4.20 8.71 -19.15
C TYR A 342 5.55 8.36 -18.52
N LEU A 343 6.57 8.25 -19.35
CA LEU A 343 7.98 8.24 -18.93
C LEU A 343 8.61 9.54 -19.41
N THR A 344 9.18 10.31 -18.49
CA THR A 344 9.87 11.57 -18.81
C THR A 344 11.37 11.36 -19.00
N ALA A 345 12.04 12.34 -19.60
CA ALA A 345 13.46 12.29 -19.95
C ALA A 345 14.40 12.32 -18.74
N ASP A 346 13.88 12.70 -17.58
CA ASP A 346 14.55 12.66 -16.28
C ASP A 346 14.19 11.40 -15.47
N ASP A 347 13.77 10.34 -16.16
CA ASP A 347 13.49 9.00 -15.61
C ASP A 347 12.34 8.92 -14.58
N HIS A 348 11.39 9.86 -14.60
CA HIS A 348 10.16 9.73 -13.81
C HIS A 348 9.05 9.00 -14.58
N LEU A 349 8.42 8.03 -13.89
CA LEU A 349 7.25 7.32 -14.39
C LEU A 349 5.98 7.83 -13.70
N TYR A 350 5.03 8.30 -14.51
CA TYR A 350 3.72 8.76 -14.04
C TYR A 350 2.65 7.80 -14.54
N LEU A 351 1.96 7.12 -13.63
CA LEU A 351 0.83 6.25 -13.94
C LEU A 351 -0.47 6.90 -13.46
N SER A 352 -1.45 7.00 -14.33
CA SER A 352 -2.74 7.62 -14.03
C SER A 352 -3.90 6.89 -14.71
N SER A 353 -5.10 7.03 -14.14
CA SER A 353 -6.33 6.51 -14.77
C SER A 353 -6.76 7.32 -16.00
N GLU A 354 -6.27 8.57 -16.13
CA GLU A 354 -6.66 9.51 -17.18
C GLU A 354 -5.44 10.22 -17.78
N VAL A 355 -5.62 10.85 -18.94
CA VAL A 355 -4.62 11.70 -19.60
C VAL A 355 -4.73 13.13 -19.05
N GLY A 356 -3.60 13.81 -18.83
CA GLY A 356 -3.59 15.21 -18.38
C GLY A 356 -3.80 15.42 -16.88
N VAL A 357 -3.54 14.39 -16.06
CA VAL A 357 -3.60 14.51 -14.59
C VAL A 357 -2.46 15.38 -14.05
N ASN A 358 -1.29 15.29 -14.69
CA ASN A 358 -0.13 16.09 -14.38
C ASN A 358 0.25 16.91 -15.62
N ASP A 359 0.59 18.18 -15.39
CA ASP A 359 1.14 19.05 -16.42
C ASP A 359 2.61 18.69 -16.64
N HIS A 360 2.89 18.07 -17.79
CA HIS A 360 4.26 17.78 -18.22
C HIS A 360 4.56 18.57 -19.49
N ASP A 361 5.78 19.10 -19.58
CA ASP A 361 6.26 19.64 -20.84
C ASP A 361 6.32 18.52 -21.86
N VAL A 362 5.69 18.71 -23.02
CA VAL A 362 5.56 17.66 -24.06
C VAL A 362 6.94 17.22 -24.54
N GLU A 363 7.92 18.12 -24.56
CA GLU A 363 9.30 17.83 -24.95
C GLU A 363 10.01 16.87 -23.98
N SER A 364 9.55 16.83 -22.72
CA SER A 364 10.11 15.95 -21.70
C SER A 364 9.62 14.50 -21.79
N ILE A 365 8.57 14.21 -22.56
CA ILE A 365 7.94 12.88 -22.58
C ILE A 365 8.68 11.97 -23.58
N VAL A 366 9.34 10.93 -23.06
CA VAL A 366 10.07 9.94 -23.88
C VAL A 366 9.15 8.80 -24.33
N LYS A 367 8.19 8.41 -23.50
CA LYS A 367 7.26 7.31 -23.81
C LYS A 367 5.87 7.57 -23.26
N LYS A 368 4.86 7.21 -24.06
CA LYS A 368 3.44 7.21 -23.69
C LYS A 368 2.83 5.89 -24.09
N VAL A 369 2.17 5.20 -23.15
CA VAL A 369 1.49 3.92 -23.44
C VAL A 369 0.14 3.88 -22.77
N CYS A 370 -0.79 3.18 -23.43
CA CYS A 370 -2.17 3.03 -23.01
C CYS A 370 -2.50 1.70 -22.33
N GLU A 371 -1.51 0.83 -22.09
CA GLU A 371 -1.70 -0.49 -21.50
C GLU A 371 -0.47 -0.81 -20.66
N ILE A 372 -0.67 -1.29 -19.43
CA ILE A 372 0.42 -1.80 -18.59
C ILE A 372 -0.08 -3.07 -17.92
N LEU A 373 0.80 -4.08 -17.87
CA LEU A 373 0.60 -5.30 -17.10
C LEU A 373 1.72 -5.58 -16.09
N LEU A 374 2.99 -5.24 -16.37
CA LEU A 374 4.07 -5.24 -15.37
C LEU A 374 5.28 -4.48 -15.92
N LEU A 375 5.85 -3.52 -15.19
CA LEU A 375 7.08 -2.83 -15.57
C LEU A 375 8.17 -3.05 -14.51
N ASN A 376 9.35 -3.46 -14.97
CA ASN A 376 10.54 -3.60 -14.14
C ASN A 376 11.30 -2.26 -14.10
N LEU A 377 11.42 -1.65 -12.91
CA LEU A 377 12.06 -0.34 -12.74
C LEU A 377 13.57 -0.38 -13.02
N ASN A 378 14.24 -1.51 -12.80
CA ASN A 378 15.66 -1.66 -13.14
C ASN A 378 15.89 -1.66 -14.67
N PHE A 379 14.92 -2.16 -15.44
CA PHE A 379 15.03 -2.19 -16.91
C PHE A 379 14.93 -0.79 -17.52
N ILE A 380 14.10 0.08 -16.95
CA ILE A 380 13.98 1.51 -17.32
C ILE A 380 15.33 2.20 -17.17
N ARG A 381 16.02 1.98 -16.04
CA ARG A 381 17.34 2.55 -15.76
C ARG A 381 18.44 2.03 -16.70
N THR A 382 18.35 0.77 -17.15
CA THR A 382 19.32 0.19 -18.11
C THR A 382 19.09 0.59 -19.56
N HIS A 383 17.84 0.77 -20.01
CA HIS A 383 17.55 1.15 -21.40
C HIS A 383 17.97 2.58 -21.74
N HIS A 384 18.14 3.46 -20.75
CA HIS A 384 18.67 4.81 -20.98
C HIS A 384 20.21 4.91 -20.90
N ARG A 385 20.89 3.89 -20.37
CA ARG A 385 22.37 3.85 -20.38
C ARG A 385 22.98 3.46 -21.74
N THR A 386 22.17 3.01 -22.70
CA THR A 386 22.64 2.56 -24.03
C THR A 386 22.41 3.55 -25.17
N ARG A 387 22.11 4.83 -24.90
CA ARG A 387 22.00 5.83 -25.98
C ARG A 387 23.35 6.33 -26.54
N ASN A 388 24.47 5.69 -26.18
CA ASN A 388 25.82 6.00 -26.65
C ASN A 388 26.66 4.78 -27.08
N GLU A 389 26.06 3.61 -27.29
CA GLU A 389 26.76 2.50 -27.96
C GLU A 389 26.27 2.37 -29.40
N LYS A 390 27.24 2.43 -30.30
CA LYS A 390 27.11 2.59 -31.74
C LYS A 390 26.40 1.40 -32.39
N GLU A 391 25.75 1.72 -33.51
CA GLU A 391 25.48 0.88 -34.68
C GLU A 391 26.16 -0.51 -34.66
N GLY A 392 25.35 -1.57 -34.63
CA GLY A 392 25.78 -2.95 -34.77
C GLY A 392 24.60 -3.92 -34.73
N GLU A 393 24.07 -4.22 -35.91
CA GLU A 393 23.23 -5.36 -36.33
C GLU A 393 22.62 -6.27 -35.24
N ILE A 394 21.28 -6.30 -35.18
CA ILE A 394 20.50 -7.41 -34.62
C ILE A 394 20.01 -8.26 -35.78
N ASN A 395 20.52 -9.49 -35.91
CA ASN A 395 19.88 -10.58 -36.64
C ASN A 395 19.32 -11.57 -35.62
N GLU A 396 18.02 -11.85 -35.79
CA GLU A 396 17.14 -12.94 -35.31
C GLU A 396 17.09 -13.30 -33.83
#